data_AF-E1L7N2-F1
#
_entry.id   AF-E1L7N2-F1
#
_cell.length_a   1.000
_cell.length_b   1.000
_cell.length_c   1.000
_cell.angle_alpha   90.00
_cell.angle_beta   90.00
_cell.angle_gamma   90.00
#
_symmetry.space_group_name_H-M   'P 1'
#
loop_
_entity.id
_entity.type
_entity.pdbx_description
1 polymer ?
#
loop_
_entity_poly.entity_id
_entity_poly.type
_entity_poly.pdbx_seq_one_letter_code
_entity_poly.pdbx_strand_id
1 'polypeptide(L)'
;MQLLTVDVSESELAKDAKALLQILLKDRTTKKNIVWASPSYRGWGKEFTEDQPIKLKSIIGPYESIIQPRVTKKKDEQALRTRKKGEVFTPPWLVDKQVQMVESELGELSFADYIGLRWMEITCGEAPL
;
A
#
# COMPACT_ATOMS: atom_id res chain seq x y z
N MET A 1 20.75 -7.31 9.29
CA MET A 1 20.07 -6.50 8.25
C MET A 1 19.03 -5.66 8.97
N GLN A 2 19.31 -4.37 9.14
CA GLN A 2 18.42 -3.46 9.84
C GLN A 2 17.22 -3.24 8.91
N LEU A 3 16.04 -3.73 9.28
CA LEU A 3 14.80 -3.38 8.58
C LEU A 3 14.68 -1.86 8.67
N LEU A 4 14.92 -1.17 7.55
CA LEU A 4 14.46 0.20 7.38
C LEU A 4 12.99 0.22 7.79
N THR A 5 12.57 1.25 8.53
CA THR A 5 11.18 1.39 8.97
C THR A 5 10.28 1.44 7.75
N VAL A 6 9.74 0.29 7.33
CA VAL A 6 8.86 0.14 6.15
C VAL A 6 7.50 0.79 6.41
N ASP A 7 7.20 1.05 7.68
CA ASP A 7 5.99 1.71 8.10
C ASP A 7 6.12 3.23 8.07
N VAL A 8 5.02 3.90 7.74
CA VAL A 8 4.94 5.36 7.63
C VAL A 8 3.91 5.88 8.63
N SER A 9 4.20 7.02 9.26
CA SER A 9 3.20 7.68 10.11
C SER A 9 2.12 8.32 9.25
N GLU A 10 0.90 7.80 9.31
CA GLU A 10 -0.24 8.45 8.64
C GLU A 10 -0.56 9.81 9.27
N SER A 11 -0.30 9.97 10.56
CA SER A 11 -0.46 11.24 11.28
C SER A 11 0.49 12.32 10.74
N GLU A 12 1.76 11.99 10.49
CA GLU A 12 2.73 12.89 9.87
C GLU A 12 2.38 13.16 8.41
N LEU A 13 2.06 12.11 7.64
CA LEU A 13 1.66 12.26 6.25
C LEU A 13 0.38 13.11 6.11
N ALA A 14 -0.56 13.02 7.05
CA ALA A 14 -1.75 13.85 7.06
C ALA A 14 -1.46 15.32 7.40
N LYS A 15 -0.35 15.63 8.08
CA LYS A 15 0.12 17.01 8.28
C LYS A 15 0.76 17.55 7.01
N ASP A 16 1.64 16.78 6.39
CA ASP A 16 2.48 17.25 5.28
C ASP A 16 1.79 17.13 3.91
N ALA A 17 1.00 16.09 3.70
CA ALA A 17 0.43 15.69 2.41
C ALA A 17 -1.05 15.27 2.50
N LYS A 18 -1.85 16.01 3.28
CA LYS A 18 -3.28 15.72 3.49
C LYS A 18 -4.07 15.50 2.19
N ALA A 19 -3.84 16.34 1.18
CA ALA A 19 -4.54 16.26 -0.09
C ALA A 19 -4.22 14.95 -0.84
N LEU A 20 -2.96 14.51 -0.80
CA LEU A 20 -2.55 13.24 -1.39
C LEU A 20 -3.25 12.07 -0.70
N LEU A 21 -3.27 12.05 0.64
CA LEU A 21 -3.93 10.98 1.38
C LEU A 21 -5.45 10.93 1.10
N GLN A 22 -6.09 12.09 0.93
CA GLN A 22 -7.50 12.15 0.50
C GLN A 22 -7.72 11.59 -0.91
N ILE A 23 -6.78 11.82 -1.84
CA ILE A 23 -6.82 11.25 -3.19
C ILE A 23 -6.65 9.73 -3.13
N LEU A 24 -5.69 9.23 -2.35
CA LEU A 24 -5.41 7.80 -2.21
C LEU A 24 -6.59 7.03 -1.59
N LEU A 25 -7.34 7.66 -0.68
CA LEU A 25 -8.54 7.06 -0.10
C LEU A 25 -9.74 7.03 -1.06
N LYS A 26 -9.67 7.66 -2.23
CA LYS A 26 -10.82 7.82 -3.14
C LYS A 26 -10.94 6.66 -4.12
N ASP A 27 -12.08 5.99 -4.11
CA ASP A 27 -12.49 5.11 -5.20
C ASP A 27 -12.98 5.95 -6.39
N ARG A 28 -12.31 5.80 -7.55
CA ARG A 28 -12.64 6.54 -8.78
C ARG A 28 -13.93 6.07 -9.43
N THR A 29 -14.37 4.84 -9.16
CA THR A 29 -15.60 4.25 -9.71
C THR A 29 -16.83 4.82 -9.00
N THR A 30 -16.87 4.71 -7.67
CA THR A 30 -18.03 5.18 -6.89
C THR A 30 -17.96 6.66 -6.50
N LYS A 31 -16.81 7.32 -6.70
CA LYS A 31 -16.52 8.66 -6.17
C LYS A 31 -16.69 8.77 -4.65
N LYS A 32 -16.63 7.65 -3.92
CA LYS A 32 -16.63 7.59 -2.45
C LYS A 32 -15.26 7.13 -1.96
N ASN A 33 -15.04 7.11 -0.65
CA ASN A 33 -13.80 6.53 -0.14
C ASN A 33 -13.83 5.01 -0.28
N ILE A 34 -12.66 4.41 -0.46
CA ILE A 34 -12.48 2.96 -0.38
C ILE A 34 -12.95 2.45 0.98
N VAL A 35 -13.43 1.21 1.03
CA VAL A 35 -13.93 0.56 2.25
C VAL A 35 -12.87 -0.37 2.84
N TRP A 36 -13.00 -0.74 4.11
CA TRP A 36 -12.05 -1.63 4.79
C TRP A 36 -11.93 -3.01 4.15
N ALA A 37 -13.02 -3.53 3.54
CA ALA A 37 -13.09 -4.77 2.78
C ALA A 37 -12.54 -6.03 3.49
N SER A 38 -12.35 -5.97 4.81
CA SER A 38 -11.77 -7.04 5.63
C SER A 38 -12.28 -7.00 7.07
N PRO A 39 -12.73 -8.14 7.64
CA PRO A 39 -13.25 -8.19 9.02
C PRO A 39 -12.21 -7.87 10.09
N SER A 40 -10.92 -7.84 9.71
CA SER A 40 -9.78 -7.65 10.61
C SER A 40 -9.89 -6.44 11.53
N TYR A 41 -10.65 -5.42 11.12
CA TYR A 41 -10.73 -4.14 11.83
C TYR A 41 -12.00 -3.99 12.69
N ARG A 42 -12.95 -4.93 12.65
CA ARG A 42 -14.23 -4.84 13.39
C ARG A 42 -14.06 -4.61 14.90
N GLY A 43 -12.97 -5.11 15.49
CA GLY A 43 -12.66 -4.95 16.91
C GLY A 43 -12.51 -3.49 17.36
N TRP A 44 -12.25 -2.57 16.42
CA TRP A 44 -12.10 -1.14 16.68
C TRP A 44 -13.43 -0.37 16.66
N GLY A 45 -14.55 -1.04 16.34
CA GLY A 45 -15.89 -0.50 16.42
C GLY A 45 -16.65 -0.51 15.08
N LYS A 46 -17.89 -0.01 15.10
CA LYS A 46 -18.80 -0.07 13.95
C LYS A 46 -18.31 0.69 12.72
N GLU A 47 -17.50 1.75 12.89
CA GLU A 47 -16.92 2.50 11.75
C GLU A 47 -15.79 1.73 11.03
N PHE A 48 -15.38 0.57 11.56
CA PHE A 48 -14.28 -0.26 11.05
C PHE A 48 -14.76 -1.60 10.47
N THR A 49 -16.06 -1.74 10.21
CA THR A 49 -16.61 -2.91 9.50
C THR A 49 -16.29 -2.85 8.01
N GLU A 50 -16.37 -3.98 7.32
CA GLU A 50 -15.85 -4.17 5.96
C GLU A 50 -16.48 -3.29 4.91
N ASP A 51 -17.73 -2.95 5.11
CA ASP A 51 -18.58 -2.13 4.25
C ASP A 51 -18.42 -0.62 4.52
N GLN A 52 -17.71 -0.24 5.59
CA GLN A 52 -17.56 1.16 5.97
C GLN A 52 -16.40 1.83 5.24
N PRO A 53 -16.58 3.08 4.78
CA PRO A 53 -15.53 3.83 4.12
C PRO A 53 -14.42 4.22 5.10
N ILE A 54 -13.17 4.08 4.65
CA ILE A 54 -11.99 4.53 5.38
C ILE A 54 -11.97 6.07 5.36
N LYS A 55 -12.22 6.69 6.52
CA LYS A 55 -12.14 8.14 6.71
C LYS A 55 -10.74 8.50 7.19
N LEU A 56 -10.28 9.71 6.89
CA LEU A 56 -8.99 10.20 7.37
C LEU A 56 -8.86 10.07 8.90
N LYS A 57 -9.90 10.45 9.65
CA LYS A 57 -9.96 10.32 11.11
C LYS A 57 -9.85 8.88 11.63
N SER A 58 -10.06 7.88 10.77
CA SER A 58 -10.05 6.46 11.12
C SER A 58 -8.65 5.84 10.95
N ILE A 59 -7.66 6.60 10.49
CA ILE A 59 -6.29 6.13 10.23
C ILE A 59 -5.22 7.08 10.79
N ILE A 60 -5.61 8.11 11.56
CA ILE A 60 -4.67 9.09 12.16
C ILE A 60 -4.90 9.19 13.68
N GLY A 61 -3.95 9.79 14.38
CA GLY A 61 -4.04 10.07 15.81
C GLY A 61 -4.17 8.76 16.61
N PRO A 62 -5.27 8.52 17.35
CA PRO A 62 -5.45 7.28 18.11
C PRO A 62 -5.44 5.99 17.26
N TYR A 63 -5.68 6.12 15.95
CA TYR A 63 -5.67 5.01 14.99
C TYR A 63 -4.46 5.05 14.07
N GLU A 64 -3.43 5.83 14.42
CA GLU A 64 -2.12 5.75 13.77
C GLU A 64 -1.61 4.30 13.83
N SER A 65 -0.97 3.84 12.75
CA SER A 65 -0.50 2.45 12.61
C SER A 65 -1.60 1.38 12.52
N ILE A 66 -2.88 1.74 12.31
CA ILE A 66 -3.92 0.74 12.04
C ILE A 66 -3.75 0.11 10.64
N ILE A 67 -3.28 0.91 9.68
CA ILE A 67 -2.84 0.44 8.37
C ILE A 67 -1.35 0.16 8.51
N GLN A 68 -0.94 -1.00 8.03
CA GLN A 68 0.41 -1.51 8.23
C GLN A 68 0.86 -2.27 6.99
N PRO A 69 2.14 -2.16 6.60
CA PRO A 69 2.73 -2.99 5.58
C PRO A 69 2.44 -4.47 5.85
N ARG A 70 2.31 -5.25 4.77
CA ARG A 70 1.96 -6.65 4.87
C ARG A 70 2.94 -7.44 5.75
N VAL A 71 4.23 -7.15 5.62
CA VAL A 71 5.31 -7.83 6.34
C VAL A 71 5.32 -7.56 7.83
N THR A 72 4.75 -6.45 8.30
CA THR A 72 4.68 -6.13 9.74
C THR A 72 3.47 -6.79 10.42
N LYS A 73 2.50 -7.29 9.66
CA LYS A 73 1.34 -8.01 10.21
C LYS A 73 1.72 -9.37 10.79
N LYS A 74 0.93 -9.89 11.72
CA LYS A 74 1.17 -11.21 12.34
C LYS A 74 1.18 -12.33 11.29
N LYS A 75 2.07 -13.32 11.45
CA LYS A 75 2.19 -14.47 10.53
C LYS A 75 0.88 -15.23 10.30
N ASP A 76 0.02 -15.33 11.30
CA ASP A 76 -1.27 -16.01 11.17
C ASP A 76 -2.25 -15.21 10.29
N GLU A 77 -2.29 -13.88 10.44
CA GLU A 77 -3.02 -12.98 9.53
C GLU A 77 -2.39 -12.98 8.14
N GLN A 78 -1.09 -13.27 8.06
CA GLN A 78 -0.42 -13.52 6.80
C GLN A 78 -0.96 -14.77 6.12
N ALA A 79 -0.80 -15.92 6.74
CA ALA A 79 -1.23 -17.22 6.22
C ALA A 79 -2.75 -17.28 5.89
N LEU A 80 -3.59 -16.62 6.68
CA LEU A 80 -5.05 -16.63 6.46
C LEU A 80 -5.46 -15.98 5.14
N ARG A 81 -4.78 -14.91 4.69
CA ARG A 81 -5.10 -14.28 3.40
C ARG A 81 -4.58 -15.11 2.23
N THR A 82 -3.35 -15.58 2.27
CA THR A 82 -2.73 -16.44 1.22
C THR A 82 -3.62 -17.63 0.90
N ARG A 83 -4.22 -18.26 1.93
CA ARG A 83 -5.11 -19.42 1.75
C ARG A 83 -6.52 -19.09 1.28
N LYS A 84 -7.08 -17.92 1.64
CA LYS A 84 -8.50 -17.58 1.39
C LYS A 84 -8.74 -16.67 0.20
N LYS A 85 -7.74 -15.86 -0.19
CA LYS A 85 -7.83 -14.91 -1.29
C LYS A 85 -6.60 -15.13 -2.15
N GLY A 86 -6.78 -15.78 -3.31
CA GLY A 86 -5.71 -16.16 -4.20
C GLY A 86 -4.74 -15.00 -4.40
N GLU A 87 -3.53 -15.16 -3.91
CA GLU A 87 -2.44 -14.25 -4.20
C GLU A 87 -2.14 -14.36 -5.70
N VAL A 88 -2.05 -13.21 -6.36
CA VAL A 88 -1.76 -13.14 -7.78
C VAL A 88 -0.26 -13.02 -7.90
N PHE A 89 0.37 -14.10 -8.36
CA PHE A 89 1.77 -14.08 -8.71
C PHE A 89 1.93 -13.57 -10.14
N THR A 90 2.63 -12.45 -10.31
CA THR A 90 3.04 -11.96 -11.63
C THR A 90 4.28 -12.74 -12.08
N PRO A 91 4.24 -13.49 -13.19
CA PRO A 91 5.40 -14.26 -13.65
C PRO A 91 6.62 -13.37 -13.93
N PRO A 92 7.86 -13.80 -13.60
CA PRO A 92 9.05 -12.97 -13.75
C PRO A 92 9.25 -12.40 -15.16
N TRP A 93 9.02 -13.22 -16.19
CA TRP A 93 9.14 -12.78 -17.59
C TRP A 93 8.19 -11.63 -17.95
N LEU A 94 7.04 -11.54 -17.26
CA LEU A 94 6.09 -10.45 -17.47
C LEU A 94 6.54 -9.19 -16.73
N VAL A 95 7.11 -9.33 -15.54
CA VAL A 95 7.75 -8.23 -14.79
C VAL A 95 8.91 -7.66 -15.59
N ASP A 96 9.81 -8.49 -16.11
CA ASP A 96 10.93 -8.05 -16.95
C ASP A 96 10.44 -7.25 -18.16
N LYS A 97 9.36 -7.71 -18.80
CA LYS A 97 8.77 -7.01 -19.94
C LYS A 97 8.18 -5.65 -19.54
N GLN A 98 7.57 -5.53 -18.36
CA GLN A 98 7.07 -4.26 -17.83
C GLN A 98 8.22 -3.30 -17.51
N VAL A 99 9.28 -3.78 -16.87
CA VAL A 99 10.47 -2.98 -16.57
C VAL A 99 11.12 -2.46 -17.85
N GLN A 100 11.31 -3.32 -18.86
CA GLN A 100 11.88 -2.90 -20.15
C GLN A 100 11.06 -1.82 -20.86
N MET A 101 9.71 -1.89 -20.77
CA MET A 101 8.86 -0.83 -21.32
C MET A 101 9.09 0.51 -20.61
N VAL A 102 9.13 0.50 -19.27
CA VAL A 102 9.39 1.71 -18.48
C VAL A 102 10.80 2.26 -18.73
N GLU A 103 11.81 1.39 -18.80
CA GLU A 103 13.18 1.80 -19.11
C GLU A 103 13.30 2.41 -20.51
N SER A 104 12.58 1.87 -21.49
CA SER A 104 12.52 2.45 -22.83
C SER A 104 11.86 3.83 -22.85
N GLU A 105 10.89 4.09 -21.97
CA GLU A 105 10.24 5.40 -21.83
C GLU A 105 11.12 6.42 -21.08
N LEU A 106 11.90 5.97 -20.11
CA LEU A 106 12.88 6.78 -19.37
C LEU A 106 14.01 7.31 -20.27
N GLY A 107 14.37 6.56 -21.31
CA GLY A 107 15.42 6.93 -22.26
C GLY A 107 16.83 6.81 -21.68
N GLU A 108 17.80 7.46 -22.31
CA GLU A 108 19.18 7.48 -21.81
C GLU A 108 19.32 8.41 -20.60
N LEU A 109 19.72 7.83 -19.47
CA LEU A 109 20.02 8.55 -18.24
C LEU A 109 21.52 8.44 -17.93
N SER A 110 22.08 9.48 -17.31
CA SER A 110 23.40 9.35 -16.70
C SER A 110 23.34 8.32 -15.57
N PHE A 111 24.48 7.71 -15.24
CA PHE A 111 24.53 6.78 -14.11
C PHE A 111 24.02 7.42 -12.81
N ALA A 112 24.37 8.69 -12.57
CA ALA A 112 23.94 9.44 -11.39
C ALA A 112 22.42 9.67 -11.36
N ASP A 113 21.81 9.93 -12.51
CA ASP A 113 20.36 10.11 -12.60
C ASP A 113 19.62 8.77 -12.46
N TYR A 114 20.14 7.70 -13.06
CA TYR A 114 19.56 6.36 -12.98
C TYR A 114 19.51 5.84 -11.53
N ILE A 115 20.61 5.95 -10.79
CA ILE A 115 20.64 5.57 -9.35
C ILE A 115 19.76 6.48 -8.48
N GLY A 116 19.48 7.70 -8.94
CA GLY A 116 18.63 8.67 -8.26
C GLY A 116 17.12 8.44 -8.49
N LEU A 117 16.75 7.56 -9.42
CA LEU A 117 15.34 7.27 -9.73
C LEU A 117 14.60 6.71 -8.51
N ARG A 118 13.36 7.15 -8.36
CA ARG A 118 12.44 6.64 -7.34
C ARG A 118 11.32 5.87 -8.02
N TRP A 119 11.25 4.58 -7.73
CA TRP A 119 10.22 3.69 -8.23
C TRP A 119 9.16 3.51 -7.15
N MET A 120 7.89 3.50 -7.56
CA MET A 120 6.77 3.29 -6.65
C MET A 120 5.87 2.19 -7.21
N GLU A 121 5.75 1.10 -6.47
CA GLU A 121 4.79 0.04 -6.76
C GLU A 121 3.69 0.07 -5.68
N ILE A 122 2.48 0.49 -6.09
CA ILE A 122 1.37 0.73 -5.15
C ILE A 122 0.78 -0.59 -4.64
N THR A 123 0.97 -1.69 -5.37
CA THR A 123 0.43 -3.03 -5.05
C THR A 123 1.48 -4.12 -5.25
N CYS A 124 2.57 -4.07 -4.48
CA CYS A 124 3.77 -4.87 -4.71
C CYS A 124 3.69 -6.38 -4.38
N GLY A 125 2.58 -6.86 -3.81
CA GLY A 125 2.38 -8.29 -3.55
C GLY A 125 3.50 -8.90 -2.68
N GLU A 126 4.28 -9.81 -3.28
CA GLU A 126 5.42 -10.52 -2.65
C GLU A 126 6.80 -9.93 -3.00
N ALA A 127 6.88 -8.80 -3.72
CA ALA A 127 8.16 -8.20 -4.06
C ALA A 127 9.03 -7.99 -2.80
N PRO A 128 10.35 -8.26 -2.87
CA PRO A 128 11.23 -8.06 -1.73
C PRO A 128 11.18 -6.61 -1.28
N LEU A 129 10.89 -6.41 0.02
CA LEU A 129 10.91 -5.12 0.70
C LEU A 129 12.30 -4.83 1.27
#